data_AF-G9MA18-F1
#
_entry.id   AF-G9MA18-F1
#
_cell.length_a   1.000
_cell.length_b   1.000
_cell.length_c   1.000
_cell.angle_alpha   90.00
_cell.angle_beta   90.00
_cell.angle_gamma   90.00
#
_symmetry.space_group_name_H-M   'P 1'
#
loop_
_entity.id
_entity.type
_entity.pdbx_description
1 polymer ?
#
loop_
_entity_poly.entity_id
_entity_poly.type
_entity_poly.pdbx_seq_one_letter_code
_entity_poly.pdbx_strand_id
1 'polypeptide(L)'
;THWKHGGIVGVMGYGGGVIGRYSFLKEEFPNVAHFHTLRINHTSGWFYTSDAIRTLCDIWEKHGSGLTNMHGSTGDIVFLGTVTDELEPTFAALTENDFDLGGSGSDMRTPSCCVGPARCEWACYDTLHLTYDLTMHFQDEL
;
A
#
# COMPACT_ATOMS: atom_id res chain seq x y z
N THR A 1 4.52 -14.17 18.90
CA THR A 1 4.56 -13.97 17.44
C THR A 1 5.48 -15.01 16.83
N HIS A 2 5.16 -15.53 15.64
CA HIS A 2 6.00 -16.52 14.91
C HIS A 2 6.70 -15.92 13.69
N TRP A 3 6.79 -14.60 13.64
CA TRP A 3 7.53 -13.87 12.61
C TRP A 3 8.92 -13.47 13.11
N LYS A 4 9.93 -13.63 12.25
CA LYS A 4 11.30 -13.16 12.49
C LYS A 4 11.32 -11.63 12.64
N HIS A 5 12.39 -11.14 13.27
CA HIS A 5 12.63 -9.71 13.38
C HIS A 5 12.94 -9.10 11.99
N GLY A 6 12.18 -8.07 11.62
CA GLY A 6 12.46 -7.25 10.44
C GLY A 6 12.40 -7.97 9.09
N GLY A 7 13.06 -7.36 8.12
CA GLY A 7 13.16 -7.78 6.73
C GLY A 7 13.33 -6.55 5.84
N ILE A 8 14.42 -6.48 5.08
CA ILE A 8 14.69 -5.37 4.14
C ILE A 8 14.48 -5.92 2.73
N VAL A 9 13.42 -5.44 2.09
CA VAL A 9 13.03 -5.73 0.71
C VAL A 9 12.31 -4.50 0.16
N GLY A 10 12.27 -4.32 -1.15
CA GLY A 10 11.67 -3.16 -1.79
C GLY A 10 11.65 -3.32 -3.31
N VAL A 11 11.30 -2.25 -4.00
CA VAL A 11 11.33 -2.13 -5.47
C VAL A 11 12.38 -1.12 -5.89
N MET A 12 12.94 -1.28 -7.08
CA MET A 12 13.98 -0.41 -7.61
C MET A 12 13.46 1.01 -7.79
N GLY A 13 14.23 1.97 -7.29
CA GLY A 13 13.88 3.39 -7.32
C GLY A 13 13.33 3.92 -5.99
N TYR A 14 12.70 3.06 -5.17
CA TYR A 14 12.10 3.48 -3.89
C TYR A 14 12.83 2.91 -2.68
N GLY A 15 12.97 3.73 -1.64
CA GLY A 15 13.55 3.33 -0.35
C GLY A 15 12.55 2.71 0.64
N GLY A 16 11.25 2.78 0.33
CA GLY A 16 10.15 2.42 1.21
C GLY A 16 8.98 1.73 0.49
N GLY A 17 7.83 1.65 1.16
CA GLY A 17 6.58 1.08 0.64
C GLY A 17 6.38 -0.43 0.79
N VAL A 18 7.45 -1.19 1.09
CA VAL A 18 7.36 -2.64 1.32
C VAL A 18 7.87 -3.01 2.72
N ILE A 19 7.06 -3.75 3.48
CA ILE A 19 7.45 -4.27 4.80
C ILE A 19 7.83 -5.75 4.68
N GLY A 20 9.13 -6.02 4.75
CA GLY A 20 9.65 -7.38 4.77
C GLY A 20 9.26 -8.16 6.03
N ARG A 21 8.81 -9.40 5.83
CA ARG A 21 8.51 -10.34 6.91
C ARG A 21 8.75 -11.79 6.50
N TYR A 22 9.29 -12.55 7.45
CA TYR A 22 9.68 -13.95 7.28
C TYR A 22 9.21 -14.79 8.48
N SER A 23 8.72 -16.01 8.22
CA SER A 23 8.27 -16.92 9.28
C SER A 23 9.45 -17.62 9.99
N PHE A 24 9.35 -17.82 11.31
CA PHE A 24 10.25 -18.73 12.06
C PHE A 24 10.00 -20.19 11.70
N LEU A 25 8.78 -20.53 11.30
CA LEU A 25 8.30 -21.90 11.05
C LEU A 25 8.26 -22.22 9.55
N LYS A 26 9.23 -21.73 8.78
CA LYS A 26 9.25 -21.87 7.31
C LYS A 26 9.24 -23.33 6.81
N GLU A 27 9.69 -24.28 7.63
CA GLU A 27 9.69 -25.70 7.30
C GLU A 27 8.29 -26.32 7.46
N GLU A 28 7.55 -25.90 8.48
CA GLU A 28 6.17 -26.35 8.74
C GLU A 28 5.15 -25.61 7.85
N PHE A 29 5.38 -24.31 7.59
CA PHE A 29 4.50 -23.45 6.82
C PHE A 29 5.28 -22.75 5.68
N PRO A 30 5.66 -23.50 4.62
CA PRO A 30 6.51 -22.97 3.54
C PRO A 30 5.86 -21.82 2.76
N ASN A 31 4.54 -21.81 2.61
CA ASN A 31 3.82 -20.78 1.84
C ASN A 31 3.82 -19.38 2.50
N VAL A 32 4.24 -19.29 3.77
CA VAL A 32 4.44 -18.01 4.48
C VAL A 32 5.88 -17.85 4.93
N ALA A 33 6.82 -18.58 4.32
CA ALA A 33 8.24 -18.40 4.57
C ALA A 33 8.66 -16.95 4.29
N HIS A 34 8.13 -16.39 3.21
CA HIS A 34 8.10 -14.95 2.90
C HIS A 34 6.64 -14.50 2.95
N PHE A 35 6.37 -13.37 3.58
CA PHE A 35 5.02 -12.84 3.69
C PHE A 35 5.06 -11.31 3.76
N HIS A 36 5.60 -10.72 2.70
CA HIS A 36 5.86 -9.29 2.61
C HIS A 36 4.56 -8.51 2.40
N THR A 37 4.51 -7.29 2.94
CA THR A 37 3.36 -6.40 2.81
C THR A 37 3.72 -5.25 1.90
N LEU A 38 2.90 -5.00 0.87
CA LEU A 38 2.99 -3.78 0.07
C LEU A 38 1.96 -2.78 0.58
N ARG A 39 2.38 -1.52 0.71
CA ARG A 39 1.49 -0.39 0.98
C ARG A 39 1.21 0.29 -0.35
N ILE A 40 -0.06 0.43 -0.69
CA ILE A 40 -0.52 1.06 -1.93
C ILE A 40 -1.21 2.35 -1.54
N ASN A 41 -0.83 3.45 -2.20
CA ASN A 41 -1.39 4.75 -1.94
C ASN A 41 -2.89 4.75 -2.29
N HIS A 42 -3.68 5.42 -1.46
CA HIS A 42 -5.14 5.46 -1.56
C HIS A 42 -5.61 6.79 -2.13
N THR A 43 -6.82 6.81 -2.69
CA THR A 43 -7.48 8.07 -3.08
C THR A 43 -7.82 8.88 -1.83
N SER A 44 -7.64 10.21 -1.86
CA SER A 44 -8.10 11.11 -0.78
C SER A 44 -9.55 10.82 -0.39
N GLY A 45 -9.80 10.60 0.90
CA GLY A 45 -11.14 10.30 1.43
C GLY A 45 -11.67 8.88 1.12
N TRP A 46 -10.83 7.97 0.60
CA TRP A 46 -11.15 6.56 0.34
C TRP A 46 -12.37 6.32 -0.56
N PHE A 47 -12.52 7.13 -1.62
CA PHE A 47 -13.57 6.95 -2.62
C PHE A 47 -13.08 6.07 -3.77
N TYR A 48 -13.82 4.99 -4.04
CA TYR A 48 -13.48 4.05 -5.11
C TYR A 48 -14.66 3.77 -6.02
N THR A 49 -14.37 3.52 -7.30
CA THR A 49 -15.29 2.80 -8.18
C THR A 49 -15.14 1.29 -7.95
N SER A 50 -16.16 0.51 -8.30
CA SER A 50 -16.04 -0.94 -8.24
C SER A 50 -14.95 -1.48 -9.15
N ASP A 51 -14.68 -0.79 -10.25
CA ASP A 51 -13.70 -1.22 -11.24
C ASP A 51 -12.28 -1.05 -10.71
N ALA A 52 -11.99 0.08 -10.04
CA ALA A 52 -10.71 0.28 -9.36
C ALA A 52 -10.42 -0.80 -8.30
N ILE A 53 -11.43 -1.17 -7.51
CA ILE A 53 -11.29 -2.24 -6.51
C ILE A 53 -11.09 -3.60 -7.18
N ARG A 54 -11.83 -3.92 -8.25
CA ARG A 54 -11.64 -5.19 -8.99
C ARG A 54 -10.25 -5.28 -9.60
N THR A 55 -9.75 -4.20 -10.21
CA THR A 55 -8.38 -4.14 -10.73
C THR A 55 -7.36 -4.46 -9.64
N LEU A 56 -7.48 -3.85 -8.45
CA LEU A 56 -6.60 -4.15 -7.31
C LEU A 56 -6.71 -5.62 -6.87
N CYS A 57 -7.92 -6.18 -6.84
CA CYS A 57 -8.13 -7.59 -6.51
C CYS A 57 -7.48 -8.52 -7.55
N ASP A 58 -7.64 -8.25 -8.85
CA ASP A 58 -7.09 -9.07 -9.94
C ASP A 58 -5.55 -9.06 -9.90
N ILE A 59 -4.95 -7.89 -9.66
CA ILE A 59 -3.49 -7.76 -9.45
C ILE A 59 -3.06 -8.59 -8.24
N TRP A 60 -3.77 -8.46 -7.11
CA TRP A 60 -3.35 -9.08 -5.86
C TRP A 60 -3.59 -10.59 -5.81
N GLU A 61 -4.63 -11.09 -6.46
CA GLU A 61 -4.86 -12.53 -6.62
C GLU A 61 -3.77 -13.18 -7.46
N LYS A 62 -3.28 -12.48 -8.49
CA LYS A 62 -2.21 -12.98 -9.35
C LYS A 62 -0.85 -12.99 -8.68
N HIS A 63 -0.53 -11.95 -7.90
CA HIS A 63 0.83 -11.70 -7.41
C HIS A 63 1.01 -11.89 -5.89
N GLY A 64 -0.06 -12.15 -5.15
CA GLY A 64 -0.03 -12.19 -3.69
C GLY A 64 -0.92 -13.25 -3.07
N SER A 65 -1.20 -13.08 -1.78
CA SER A 65 -2.00 -14.03 -1.00
C SER A 65 -3.52 -13.90 -1.22
N GLY A 66 -3.97 -12.83 -1.89
CA GLY A 66 -5.38 -12.42 -1.93
C GLY A 66 -5.89 -11.80 -0.62
N LEU A 67 -5.08 -11.73 0.45
CA LEU A 67 -5.46 -11.11 1.72
C LEU A 67 -5.12 -9.63 1.74
N THR A 68 -6.02 -8.80 2.27
CA THR A 68 -5.82 -7.36 2.35
C THR A 68 -6.19 -6.79 3.72
N ASN A 69 -5.65 -5.62 4.05
CA ASN A 69 -6.32 -4.70 4.99
C ASN A 69 -6.84 -3.48 4.22
N MET A 70 -8.12 -3.18 4.44
CA MET A 70 -8.84 -2.03 3.88
C MET A 70 -9.36 -1.21 5.07
N HIS A 71 -8.54 -0.35 5.68
CA HIS A 71 -7.22 0.15 5.26
C HIS A 71 -6.20 0.04 6.40
N GLY A 72 -4.93 0.35 6.11
CA GLY A 72 -3.93 0.62 7.15
C GLY A 72 -4.31 1.88 7.94
N SER A 73 -3.87 1.99 9.20
CA SER A 73 -4.24 3.12 10.06
C SER A 73 -3.73 4.48 9.56
N THR A 74 -2.65 4.50 8.76
CA THR A 74 -2.16 5.72 8.08
C THR A 74 -3.05 6.09 6.90
N GLY A 75 -3.60 5.10 6.19
CA GLY A 75 -4.56 5.27 5.10
C GLY A 75 -4.36 4.31 3.93
N ASP A 76 -3.16 3.73 3.79
CA ASP A 76 -2.81 2.85 2.67
C ASP A 76 -3.76 1.67 2.49
N ILE A 77 -3.96 1.27 1.24
CA ILE A 77 -4.42 -0.09 0.94
C ILE A 77 -3.26 -1.03 1.25
N VAL A 78 -3.55 -2.15 1.91
CA VAL A 78 -2.53 -3.10 2.34
C VAL A 78 -2.71 -4.40 1.61
N PHE A 79 -1.77 -4.73 0.73
CA PHE A 79 -1.62 -6.06 0.14
C PHE A 79 -0.79 -6.92 1.08
N LEU A 80 -1.45 -7.88 1.73
CA LEU A 80 -0.89 -8.59 2.89
C LEU A 80 -0.34 -9.97 2.50
N GLY A 81 0.95 -10.05 2.22
CA GLY A 81 1.65 -11.30 2.04
C GLY A 81 1.91 -11.64 0.57
N THR A 82 3.15 -11.45 0.16
CA THR A 82 3.74 -12.02 -1.06
C THR A 82 5.20 -12.39 -0.82
N VAL A 83 5.87 -12.88 -1.86
CA VAL A 83 7.29 -13.26 -1.88
C VAL A 83 8.14 -12.15 -2.51
N THR A 84 9.46 -12.20 -2.33
CA THR A 84 10.38 -11.16 -2.81
C THR A 84 10.34 -11.01 -4.33
N ASP A 85 10.26 -12.12 -5.06
CA ASP A 85 10.30 -12.12 -6.53
C ASP A 85 9.05 -11.51 -7.18
N GLU A 86 7.96 -11.37 -6.42
CA GLU A 86 6.70 -10.78 -6.89
C GLU A 86 6.57 -9.28 -6.59
N LEU A 87 7.53 -8.66 -5.90
CA LEU A 87 7.47 -7.24 -5.56
C LEU A 87 7.49 -6.35 -6.82
N GLU A 88 8.47 -6.56 -7.71
CA GLU A 88 8.60 -5.80 -8.96
C GLU A 88 7.43 -6.07 -9.93
N PRO A 89 7.02 -7.34 -10.19
CA PRO A 89 5.83 -7.60 -10.99
C PRO A 89 4.55 -6.96 -10.45
N THR A 90 4.34 -7.00 -9.13
CA THR A 90 3.17 -6.36 -8.51
C THR A 90 3.22 -4.85 -8.72
N PHE A 91 4.38 -4.23 -8.50
CA PHE A 91 4.56 -2.79 -8.65
C PHE A 91 4.39 -2.32 -10.10
N ALA A 92 4.93 -3.05 -11.07
CA ALA A 92 4.70 -2.79 -12.49
C ALA A 92 3.19 -2.85 -12.83
N ALA A 93 2.48 -3.88 -12.36
CA ALA A 93 1.04 -3.99 -12.60
C ALA A 93 0.22 -2.87 -11.93
N LEU A 94 0.62 -2.42 -10.73
CA LEU A 94 -0.01 -1.29 -10.04
C LEU A 94 0.18 0.02 -10.82
N THR A 95 1.41 0.32 -11.23
CA THR A 95 1.74 1.55 -11.97
C THR A 95 1.11 1.59 -13.36
N GLU A 96 0.98 0.45 -14.04
CA GLU A 96 0.20 0.33 -15.30
C GLU A 96 -1.30 0.62 -15.11
N ASN A 97 -1.80 0.61 -13.87
CA ASN A 97 -3.20 0.86 -13.51
C ASN A 97 -3.37 2.09 -12.61
N ASP A 98 -2.45 3.07 -12.70
CA ASP A 98 -2.51 4.36 -12.00
C ASP A 98 -2.47 4.27 -10.46
N PHE A 99 -1.93 3.19 -9.90
CA PHE A 99 -1.63 3.07 -8.47
C PHE A 99 -0.12 3.13 -8.23
N ASP A 100 0.26 3.87 -7.19
CA ASP A 100 1.64 3.92 -6.70
C ASP A 100 1.73 3.35 -5.27
N LEU A 101 2.94 3.10 -4.79
CA LEU A 101 3.19 2.67 -3.42
C LEU A 101 2.94 3.82 -2.44
N GLY A 102 2.58 3.45 -1.21
CA GLY A 102 2.57 4.35 -0.07
C GLY A 102 3.92 4.36 0.65
N GLY A 103 4.07 5.24 1.64
CA GLY A 103 5.35 5.44 2.34
C GLY A 103 5.63 4.45 3.48
N SER A 104 6.91 4.11 3.67
CA SER A 104 7.38 3.42 4.87
C SER A 104 8.89 3.52 5.10
N GLY A 105 9.26 4.09 6.24
CA GLY A 105 10.65 4.15 6.65
C GLY A 105 10.90 5.41 7.46
N SER A 106 12.01 6.08 7.18
CA SER A 106 12.29 7.43 7.67
C SER A 106 12.02 8.44 6.56
N ASP A 107 10.74 8.55 6.19
CA ASP A 107 10.18 9.25 5.03
C ASP A 107 8.90 10.02 5.43
N MET A 108 8.38 10.80 4.48
CA MET A 108 7.01 11.31 4.50
C MET A 108 6.07 10.13 4.32
N ARG A 109 5.14 9.92 5.26
CA ARG A 109 4.18 8.83 5.14
C ARG A 109 2.96 9.28 4.36
N THR A 110 2.30 8.33 3.71
CA THR A 110 1.06 8.54 2.94
C THR A 110 0.10 9.48 3.68
N PRO A 111 -0.12 10.70 3.18
CA PRO A 111 -1.07 11.63 3.76
C PRO A 111 -2.49 11.07 3.68
N SER A 112 -3.33 11.39 4.66
CA SER A 112 -4.76 11.05 4.63
C SER A 112 -5.59 12.20 5.20
N CYS A 113 -6.88 12.20 4.88
CA CYS A 113 -7.81 13.25 5.31
C CYS A 113 -9.21 12.71 5.59
N CYS A 114 -10.02 13.50 6.28
CA CYS A 114 -11.45 13.23 6.37
C CYS A 114 -12.15 13.44 5.01
N VAL A 115 -13.44 13.10 4.96
CA VAL A 115 -14.28 13.17 3.74
C VAL A 115 -14.40 14.60 3.17
N GLY A 116 -14.15 15.63 3.97
CA GLY A 116 -14.10 17.00 3.51
C GLY A 116 -15.37 17.48 2.80
N PRO A 117 -15.24 18.36 1.80
CA PRO A 117 -16.39 18.95 1.11
C PRO A 117 -17.18 17.94 0.26
N ALA A 118 -16.67 16.72 0.04
CA ALA A 118 -17.40 15.71 -0.73
C ALA A 118 -18.70 15.29 -0.04
N ARG A 119 -18.77 15.30 1.30
CA ARG A 119 -19.98 14.91 2.02
C ARG A 119 -20.13 15.49 3.43
N CYS A 120 -19.42 16.55 3.76
CA CYS A 120 -19.54 17.23 5.06
C CYS A 120 -19.78 18.72 4.86
N GLU A 121 -20.92 19.21 5.33
CA GLU A 121 -21.30 20.63 5.30
C GLU A 121 -20.51 21.50 6.30
N TRP A 122 -19.67 20.89 7.14
CA TRP A 122 -18.78 21.58 8.07
C TRP A 122 -17.33 21.68 7.57
N ALA A 123 -17.05 21.25 6.33
CA ALA A 123 -15.73 21.37 5.76
C ALA A 123 -15.38 22.85 5.52
N CYS A 124 -14.33 23.34 6.18
CA CYS A 124 -13.87 24.73 6.06
C CYS A 124 -12.90 24.95 4.88
N TYR A 125 -12.40 23.89 4.27
CA TYR A 125 -11.53 23.90 3.08
C TYR A 125 -11.61 22.56 2.37
N ASP A 126 -11.03 22.48 1.17
CA ASP A 126 -10.96 21.24 0.40
C ASP A 126 -9.85 20.31 0.90
N THR A 127 -10.19 19.44 1.85
CA THR A 127 -9.25 18.47 2.42
C THR A 127 -8.80 17.44 1.39
N LEU A 128 -9.67 17.08 0.44
CA LEU A 128 -9.37 16.05 -0.56
C LEU A 128 -8.31 16.56 -1.53
N HIS A 129 -8.50 17.80 -2.02
CA HIS A 129 -7.56 18.45 -2.92
C HIS A 129 -6.21 18.70 -2.25
N LEU A 130 -6.19 19.24 -1.02
CA LEU A 130 -4.94 19.49 -0.30
C LEU A 130 -4.15 18.19 -0.06
N THR A 131 -4.82 17.12 0.37
CA THR A 131 -4.14 15.83 0.59
C THR A 131 -3.56 15.29 -0.70
N TYR A 132 -4.29 15.36 -1.82
CA TYR A 132 -3.78 14.93 -3.11
C TYR A 132 -2.60 15.80 -3.58
N ASP A 133 -2.72 17.12 -3.49
CA ASP A 133 -1.69 18.07 -3.89
C ASP A 133 -0.39 17.86 -3.11
N LEU A 134 -0.45 17.74 -1.77
CA LEU A 134 0.73 17.46 -0.95
C LEU A 134 1.34 16.09 -1.23
N THR A 135 0.49 15.09 -1.50
CA THR A 135 0.95 13.74 -1.86
C THR A 135 1.74 13.77 -3.16
N MET A 136 1.26 14.51 -4.17
CA MET A 136 1.94 14.63 -5.46
C MET A 136 3.17 15.55 -5.41
N HIS A 137 3.10 16.63 -4.63
CA HIS A 137 4.18 17.62 -4.53
C HIS A 137 5.44 17.05 -3.88
N PHE A 138 5.27 16.22 -2.86
CA PHE A 138 6.36 15.65 -2.05
C PHE A 138 6.56 14.14 -2.32
N GLN A 139 6.42 13.71 -3.57
CA GLN A 139 6.62 12.30 -3.95
C GLN A 139 8.04 11.80 -3.67
N ASP A 140 9.07 12.63 -3.85
CA ASP A 140 10.47 12.24 -3.60
C ASP A 140 10.76 12.05 -2.10
N GLU A 141 10.03 12.75 -1.24
CA GLU A 141 10.12 12.60 0.20
C GLU A 141 9.30 11.43 0.76
N LEU A 142 8.46 10.77 -0.04
CA LEU A 142 7.48 9.73 0.36
C LEU A 142 8.06 8.31 0.47
#